data_AF-A0A813J3M5-F1
#
_entry.id   AF-A0A813J3M5-F1
#
_cell.length_a   1.000
_cell.length_b   1.000
_cell.length_c   1.000
_cell.angle_alpha   90.00
_cell.angle_beta   90.00
_cell.angle_gamma   90.00
#
_symmetry.space_group_name_H-M   'P 1'
#
loop_
_entity.id
_entity.type
_entity.pdbx_description
1 polymer ?
#
loop_
_entity_poly.entity_id
_entity_poly.type
_entity_poly.pdbx_seq_one_letter_code
_entity_poly.pdbx_strand_id
1 'polypeptide(L)'
;MDWLAKTFRGRNQNTTGIQHRGLDGLASTIAAGSSAVEEVTLQQFTDGELKHWGHRERLLLSWLLIQRHGRREAIRLLFQGARRILQGNFHETTLYFWMHMVHYAIQATANPLGDFKGFVLMSPQLVKSDLFLDYYTQDTIWHNPDARDEVVMPDKKPLPSLLSQEVQEQPRAF
;
A
#
# COMPACT_ATOMS: atom_id res chain seq x y z
N MET A 1 33.76 -8.73 42.56
CA MET A 1 33.23 -8.36 43.89
C MET A 1 32.74 -6.92 43.80
N ASP A 2 31.41 -6.75 43.87
CA ASP A 2 30.62 -5.54 44.21
C ASP A 2 30.87 -4.21 43.46
N TRP A 3 29.92 -3.62 42.70
CA TRP A 3 28.55 -3.15 43.08
C TRP A 3 28.66 -2.10 44.22
N LEU A 4 28.33 -0.81 44.12
CA LEU A 4 27.34 -0.11 43.31
C LEU A 4 27.37 1.41 43.55
N ALA A 5 26.69 2.14 42.65
CA ALA A 5 25.79 3.29 42.92
C ALA A 5 26.42 4.61 43.38
N LYS A 6 25.98 5.82 42.97
CA LYS A 6 24.78 6.40 42.33
C LYS A 6 25.26 7.85 41.98
N THR A 7 24.77 8.63 41.00
CA THR A 7 23.40 8.94 40.59
C THR A 7 23.41 9.93 39.41
N PHE A 8 22.49 9.73 38.44
CA PHE A 8 21.55 10.69 37.81
C PHE A 8 22.05 12.01 37.15
N ARG A 9 21.51 12.55 36.05
CA ARG A 9 20.28 12.32 35.24
C ARG A 9 20.52 13.05 33.89
N GLY A 10 20.28 12.43 32.74
CA GLY A 10 19.18 12.88 31.87
C GLY A 10 19.60 13.25 30.44
N ARG A 11 19.18 12.45 29.46
CA ARG A 11 18.33 12.83 28.31
C ARG A 11 18.36 11.66 27.32
N ASN A 12 17.23 10.98 27.24
CA ASN A 12 17.01 9.79 26.43
C ASN A 12 17.06 10.17 24.95
N GLN A 13 18.13 9.79 24.25
CA GLN A 13 18.13 9.70 22.80
C GLN A 13 17.78 8.25 22.44
N ASN A 14 16.50 7.99 22.25
CA ASN A 14 16.07 6.74 21.63
C ASN A 14 15.70 7.03 20.17
N THR A 15 16.74 7.17 19.34
CA THR A 15 16.68 6.83 17.92
C THR A 15 16.71 5.32 17.82
N THR A 16 15.55 4.67 17.94
CA THR A 16 15.45 3.23 17.70
C THR A 16 15.33 3.00 16.19
N GLY A 17 16.37 2.36 15.65
CA GLY A 17 16.48 2.04 14.23
C GLY A 17 15.29 1.24 13.72
N ILE A 18 14.80 1.65 12.56
CA ILE A 18 13.91 0.84 11.73
C ILE A 18 14.79 -0.31 11.21
N GLN A 19 14.77 -1.44 11.91
CA GLN A 19 15.30 -2.68 11.34
C GLN A 19 14.48 -3.00 10.10
N HIS A 20 15.14 -3.05 8.95
CA HIS A 20 14.59 -3.53 7.69
C HIS A 20 14.16 -5.00 7.84
N ARG A 21 12.94 -5.26 8.32
CA ARG A 21 12.34 -6.59 8.21
C ARG A 21 12.02 -6.81 6.73
N GLY A 22 12.72 -7.76 6.11
CA GLY A 22 12.36 -8.28 4.80
C GLY A 22 10.97 -8.92 4.81
N LEU A 23 10.59 -9.51 3.67
CA LEU A 23 9.32 -10.23 3.54
C LEU A 23 9.20 -11.38 4.56
N ASP A 24 10.33 -11.94 4.98
CA ASP A 24 10.44 -13.07 5.92
C ASP A 24 9.82 -12.84 7.33
N GLY A 25 9.48 -11.59 7.69
CA GLY A 25 8.88 -11.24 8.98
C GLY A 25 7.37 -10.96 8.97
N LEU A 26 6.71 -11.00 7.81
CA LEU A 26 5.32 -10.55 7.64
C LEU A 26 4.26 -11.43 8.34
N ALA A 27 4.60 -12.70 8.59
CA ALA A 27 3.68 -13.69 9.16
C ALA A 27 3.30 -13.45 10.64
N SER A 28 3.95 -12.49 11.33
CA SER A 28 3.85 -12.36 12.78
C SER A 28 2.80 -11.36 13.28
N THR A 29 2.09 -10.64 12.41
CA THR A 29 1.07 -9.66 12.82
C THR A 29 -0.19 -9.81 11.99
N ILE A 30 -1.25 -10.36 12.59
CA ILE A 30 -2.57 -10.50 11.98
C ILE A 30 -3.22 -9.11 11.93
N ALA A 31 -3.74 -8.71 10.76
CA ALA A 31 -4.57 -7.51 10.67
C ALA A 31 -5.89 -7.78 11.40
N ALA A 32 -6.34 -6.89 12.28
CA ALA A 32 -7.65 -7.05 12.92
C ALA A 32 -8.74 -7.21 11.83
N GLY A 33 -9.48 -8.32 11.87
CA GLY A 33 -10.57 -8.59 10.93
C GLY A 33 -10.20 -9.37 9.66
N SER A 34 -8.96 -9.81 9.47
CA SER A 34 -8.61 -10.65 8.32
C SER A 34 -9.05 -12.11 8.47
N SER A 35 -9.44 -12.73 7.36
CA SER A 35 -9.83 -14.15 7.33
C SER A 35 -8.63 -15.08 7.14
N ALA A 36 -8.78 -16.37 7.50
CA ALA A 36 -7.72 -17.37 7.31
C ALA A 36 -7.25 -17.49 5.84
N VAL A 37 -8.16 -17.31 4.87
CA VAL A 37 -7.83 -17.31 3.44
C VAL A 37 -6.96 -16.12 3.06
N GLU A 38 -7.20 -14.96 3.67
CA GLU A 38 -6.40 -13.75 3.45
C GLU A 38 -4.99 -13.89 4.02
N GLU A 39 -4.85 -14.51 5.19
CA GLU A 39 -3.53 -14.85 5.75
C GLU A 39 -2.77 -15.83 4.86
N VAL A 40 -3.43 -16.90 4.38
CA VAL A 40 -2.79 -17.84 3.46
C VAL A 40 -2.35 -17.15 2.17
N THR A 41 -3.16 -16.22 1.65
CA THR A 41 -2.80 -15.44 0.45
C THR A 41 -1.57 -14.56 0.71
N LEU A 42 -1.52 -13.87 1.85
CA LEU A 42 -0.37 -13.05 2.22
C LEU A 42 0.89 -13.88 2.46
N GLN A 43 0.75 -15.06 3.06
CA GLN A 43 1.84 -15.99 3.29
C GLN A 43 2.40 -16.50 1.95
N GLN A 44 1.54 -17.00 1.06
CA GLN A 44 1.95 -17.42 -0.30
C GLN A 44 2.62 -16.29 -1.08
N PHE A 45 2.13 -15.06 -0.96
CA PHE A 45 2.78 -13.88 -1.56
C PHE A 45 4.17 -13.64 -0.98
N THR A 46 4.29 -13.74 0.34
CA THR A 46 5.54 -13.57 1.09
C THR A 46 6.57 -14.61 0.68
N ASP A 47 6.15 -15.87 0.55
CA ASP A 47 7.02 -17.00 0.18
C ASP A 47 7.34 -17.04 -1.32
N GLY A 48 6.65 -16.23 -2.14
CA GLY A 48 6.80 -16.23 -3.59
C GLY A 48 6.08 -17.41 -4.27
N GLU A 49 5.16 -18.07 -3.57
CA GLU A 49 4.42 -19.25 -4.01
C GLU A 49 2.98 -18.94 -4.45
N LEU A 50 2.61 -17.65 -4.49
CA LEU A 50 1.26 -17.23 -4.88
C LEU A 50 0.97 -17.63 -6.34
N LYS A 51 0.07 -18.61 -6.51
CA LYS A 51 -0.23 -19.23 -7.80
C LYS A 51 -1.01 -18.32 -8.75
N HIS A 52 -1.80 -17.40 -8.22
CA HIS A 52 -2.69 -16.54 -9.00
C HIS A 52 -2.48 -15.09 -8.61
N TRP A 53 -2.11 -14.27 -9.60
CA TRP A 53 -2.02 -12.83 -9.47
C TRP A 53 -3.13 -12.16 -10.26
N GLY A 54 -4.27 -11.97 -9.61
CA GLY A 54 -5.43 -11.30 -10.18
C GLY A 54 -5.58 -9.85 -9.70
N HIS A 55 -6.69 -9.25 -10.13
CA HIS A 55 -7.12 -7.95 -9.63
C HIS A 55 -7.45 -8.00 -8.13
N ARG A 56 -8.18 -9.03 -7.71
CA ARG A 56 -8.56 -9.25 -6.31
C ARG A 56 -7.34 -9.36 -5.41
N GLU A 57 -6.35 -10.17 -5.79
CA GLU A 57 -5.14 -10.41 -4.99
C GLU A 57 -4.33 -9.13 -4.85
N ARG A 58 -4.24 -8.31 -5.91
CA ARG A 58 -3.62 -6.97 -5.84
C ARG A 58 -4.29 -6.09 -4.80
N LEU A 59 -5.61 -5.98 -4.84
CA LEU A 59 -6.35 -5.15 -3.88
C LEU A 59 -6.22 -5.67 -2.45
N LEU A 60 -6.36 -6.98 -2.26
CA LEU A 60 -6.27 -7.64 -0.97
C LEU A 60 -4.89 -7.44 -0.33
N LEU A 61 -3.82 -7.74 -1.08
CA LEU A 61 -2.45 -7.59 -0.57
C LEU A 61 -2.12 -6.13 -0.29
N SER A 62 -2.55 -5.20 -1.15
CA SER A 62 -2.41 -3.77 -0.89
C SER A 62 -3.11 -3.36 0.41
N TRP A 63 -4.35 -3.80 0.61
CA TRP A 63 -5.14 -3.50 1.79
C TRP A 63 -4.50 -4.07 3.07
N LEU A 64 -4.16 -5.37 3.07
CA LEU A 64 -3.51 -6.03 4.22
C LEU A 64 -2.18 -5.36 4.57
N LEU A 65 -1.32 -5.11 3.59
CA LEU A 65 0.00 -4.54 3.83
C LEU A 65 -0.09 -3.10 4.34
N ILE A 66 -1.00 -2.28 3.80
CA ILE A 66 -1.21 -0.91 4.28
C ILE A 66 -1.69 -0.91 5.72
N GLN A 67 -2.68 -1.76 6.06
CA GLN A 67 -3.23 -1.83 7.42
C GLN A 67 -2.19 -2.30 8.45
N ARG A 68 -1.24 -3.17 8.06
CA ARG A 68 -0.21 -3.71 8.97
C ARG A 68 1.04 -2.83 9.09
N HIS A 69 1.47 -2.22 8.00
CA HIS A 69 2.79 -1.61 7.91
C HIS A 69 2.76 -0.11 7.56
N GLY A 70 1.58 0.43 7.24
CA GLY A 70 1.43 1.76 6.70
C GLY A 70 1.90 1.87 5.24
N ARG A 71 1.54 2.97 4.59
CA ARG A 71 1.69 3.16 3.13
C ARG A 71 3.11 2.91 2.62
N ARG A 72 4.12 3.56 3.21
CA ARG A 72 5.50 3.54 2.68
C ARG A 72 6.07 2.14 2.68
N GLU A 73 5.90 1.44 3.79
CA GLU A 73 6.43 0.09 3.93
C GLU A 73 5.61 -0.93 3.12
N ALA A 74 4.29 -0.75 3.06
CA ALA A 74 3.43 -1.58 2.21
C ALA A 74 3.82 -1.50 0.73
N ILE A 75 4.15 -0.32 0.19
CA ILE A 75 4.62 -0.16 -1.19
C ILE A 75 5.90 -0.96 -1.40
N ARG A 76 6.88 -0.81 -0.50
CA ARG A 76 8.16 -1.54 -0.56
C ARG A 76 7.94 -3.05 -0.58
N LEU A 77 7.12 -3.56 0.34
CA LEU A 77 6.83 -4.99 0.47
C LEU A 77 6.09 -5.53 -0.75
N LEU A 78 5.06 -4.81 -1.23
CA LEU A 78 4.29 -5.24 -2.39
C LEU A 78 5.16 -5.27 -3.65
N PHE A 79 6.02 -4.27 -3.85
CA PHE A 79 6.92 -4.23 -5.01
C PHE A 79 7.93 -5.38 -4.96
N GLN A 80 8.54 -5.63 -3.80
CA GLN A 80 9.49 -6.73 -3.65
C GLN A 80 8.85 -8.09 -3.93
N GLY A 81 7.68 -8.38 -3.35
CA GLY A 81 7.01 -9.66 -3.58
C GLY A 81 6.48 -9.80 -5.02
N ALA A 82 5.89 -8.73 -5.57
CA ALA A 82 5.38 -8.75 -6.94
C ALA A 82 6.49 -8.91 -7.98
N ARG A 83 7.67 -8.30 -7.78
CA ARG A 83 8.83 -8.51 -8.66
C ARG A 83 9.26 -9.98 -8.70
N ARG A 84 9.22 -10.69 -7.57
CA ARG A 84 9.57 -12.13 -7.53
C ARG A 84 8.56 -13.00 -8.26
N ILE A 85 7.27 -12.72 -8.09
CA ILE A 85 6.18 -13.54 -8.64
C ILE A 85 5.93 -13.24 -10.13
N LEU A 86 5.99 -11.97 -10.53
CA LEU A 86 5.60 -11.53 -11.88
C LEU A 86 6.75 -11.49 -12.88
N GLN A 87 7.98 -11.31 -12.40
CA GLN A 87 9.18 -11.26 -13.25
C GLN A 87 8.98 -10.28 -14.43
N GLY A 88 9.07 -10.73 -15.69
CA GLY A 88 8.88 -9.87 -16.88
C GLY A 88 7.49 -9.26 -17.04
N ASN A 89 6.49 -9.73 -16.29
CA ASN A 89 5.14 -9.15 -16.26
C ASN A 89 4.97 -8.10 -15.16
N PHE A 90 6.01 -7.82 -14.37
CA PHE A 90 5.98 -6.73 -13.39
C PHE A 90 5.84 -5.38 -14.11
N HIS A 91 5.03 -4.50 -13.52
CA HIS A 91 4.79 -3.16 -14.06
C HIS A 91 4.58 -2.17 -12.91
N GLU A 92 5.63 -1.43 -12.58
CA GLU A 92 5.74 -0.59 -11.39
C GLU A 92 4.63 0.47 -11.33
N THR A 93 4.43 1.22 -12.42
CA THR A 93 3.40 2.28 -12.47
C THR A 93 2.00 1.75 -12.15
N THR A 94 1.59 0.62 -12.75
CA THR A 94 0.25 0.05 -12.47
C THR A 94 0.12 -0.39 -11.02
N LEU A 95 1.17 -0.95 -10.43
CA LEU A 95 1.14 -1.43 -9.05
C LEU A 95 1.12 -0.27 -8.06
N TYR A 96 1.88 0.79 -8.34
CA TYR A 96 1.83 2.05 -7.59
C TYR A 96 0.42 2.65 -7.62
N PHE A 97 -0.20 2.72 -8.79
CA PHE A 97 -1.57 3.23 -8.95
C PHE A 97 -2.53 2.52 -7.99
N TRP A 98 -2.52 1.19 -7.97
CA TRP A 98 -3.41 0.42 -7.09
C TRP A 98 -3.09 0.63 -5.61
N MET A 99 -1.82 0.68 -5.23
CA MET A 99 -1.41 1.01 -3.87
C MET A 99 -1.92 2.37 -3.43
N HIS A 100 -1.81 3.37 -4.31
CA HIS A 100 -2.29 4.72 -4.03
C HIS A 100 -3.82 4.75 -3.89
N MET A 101 -4.55 4.11 -4.81
CA MET A 101 -6.01 4.07 -4.79
C MET A 101 -6.56 3.34 -3.56
N VAL A 102 -5.95 2.21 -3.16
CA VAL A 102 -6.32 1.48 -1.95
C VAL A 102 -6.01 2.31 -0.70
N HIS A 103 -4.84 2.94 -0.63
CA HIS A 103 -4.51 3.83 0.48
C HIS A 103 -5.50 4.99 0.59
N TYR A 104 -5.80 5.67 -0.52
CA TYR A 104 -6.79 6.75 -0.56
C TYR A 104 -8.16 6.27 -0.06
N ALA A 105 -8.63 5.12 -0.54
CA ALA A 105 -9.90 4.54 -0.13
C ALA A 105 -9.95 4.20 1.38
N ILE A 106 -8.87 3.63 1.94
CA ILE A 106 -8.76 3.36 3.39
C ILE A 106 -8.91 4.65 4.20
N GLN A 107 -8.34 5.75 3.71
CA GLN A 107 -8.38 7.03 4.42
C GLN A 107 -9.69 7.80 4.20
N ALA A 108 -10.31 7.65 3.03
CA ALA A 108 -11.51 8.38 2.63
C ALA A 108 -12.82 7.70 3.04
N THR A 109 -12.79 6.41 3.40
CA THR A 109 -13.99 5.64 3.71
C THR A 109 -13.88 4.94 5.06
N ALA A 110 -14.97 4.95 5.83
CA ALA A 110 -15.09 4.07 6.99
C ALA A 110 -15.36 2.64 6.52
N ASN A 111 -14.72 1.66 7.16
CA ASN A 111 -15.00 0.24 6.95
C ASN A 111 -15.64 -0.35 8.22
N PRO A 112 -16.98 -0.26 8.38
CA PRO A 112 -17.65 -0.68 9.61
C PRO A 112 -17.57 -2.18 9.86
N LEU A 113 -17.39 -3.00 8.81
CA LEU A 113 -17.22 -4.45 8.95
C LEU A 113 -15.79 -4.83 9.38
N GLY A 114 -14.82 -3.95 9.19
CA GLY A 114 -13.42 -4.18 9.52
C GLY A 114 -12.69 -5.21 8.63
N ASP A 115 -13.38 -5.81 7.67
CA ASP A 115 -12.84 -6.86 6.79
C ASP A 115 -12.62 -6.36 5.35
N PHE A 116 -11.93 -7.15 4.53
CA PHE A 116 -11.65 -6.79 3.13
C PHE A 116 -12.94 -6.69 2.30
N LYS A 117 -13.95 -7.52 2.59
CA LYS A 117 -15.23 -7.49 1.87
C LYS A 117 -15.95 -6.16 2.10
N GLY A 118 -16.03 -5.70 3.33
CA GLY A 118 -16.57 -4.40 3.70
C GLY A 118 -15.80 -3.26 3.04
N PHE A 119 -14.47 -3.34 3.02
CA PHE A 119 -13.65 -2.36 2.31
C PHE A 119 -14.00 -2.25 0.82
N VAL A 120 -14.11 -3.38 0.12
CA VAL A 120 -14.50 -3.40 -1.31
C VAL A 120 -15.92 -2.88 -1.52
N LEU A 121 -16.87 -3.21 -0.62
CA LEU A 121 -18.24 -2.72 -0.68
C LEU A 121 -18.33 -1.19 -0.53
N MET A 122 -17.48 -0.61 0.33
CA MET A 122 -17.41 0.83 0.55
C MET A 122 -16.62 1.58 -0.52
N SER A 123 -15.87 0.86 -1.36
CA SER A 123 -15.04 1.44 -2.43
C SER A 123 -15.28 0.74 -3.78
N PRO A 124 -16.51 0.77 -4.32
CA PRO A 124 -16.90 -0.02 -5.48
C PRO A 124 -16.12 0.31 -6.76
N GLN A 125 -15.60 1.54 -6.89
CA GLN A 125 -14.75 1.94 -8.00
C GLN A 125 -13.49 1.09 -8.12
N LEU A 126 -12.98 0.53 -7.01
CA LEU A 126 -11.79 -0.31 -7.02
C LEU A 126 -12.05 -1.65 -7.71
N VAL A 127 -13.29 -2.09 -7.89
CA VAL A 127 -13.63 -3.35 -8.59
C VAL A 127 -13.35 -3.25 -10.09
N LYS A 128 -13.37 -2.05 -10.66
CA LYS A 128 -13.07 -1.78 -12.07
C LYS A 128 -11.58 -2.01 -12.35
N SER A 129 -11.20 -3.17 -12.91
CA SER A 129 -9.80 -3.56 -13.09
C SER A 129 -9.00 -2.70 -14.09
N ASP A 130 -9.69 -1.95 -14.93
CA ASP A 130 -9.14 -0.99 -15.90
C ASP A 130 -9.24 0.47 -15.42
N LEU A 131 -9.54 0.72 -14.14
CA LEU A 131 -9.67 2.07 -13.58
C LEU A 131 -8.44 2.97 -13.84
N PHE A 132 -7.24 2.39 -13.88
CA PHE A 132 -6.03 3.15 -14.20
C PHE A 132 -6.08 3.80 -15.59
N LEU A 133 -6.83 3.26 -16.55
CA LEU A 133 -7.01 3.88 -17.87
C LEU A 133 -7.86 5.16 -17.83
N ASP A 134 -8.54 5.43 -16.72
CA ASP A 134 -9.20 6.74 -16.51
C ASP A 134 -8.18 7.83 -16.13
N TYR A 135 -6.97 7.44 -15.72
CA TYR A 135 -5.88 8.31 -15.26
C TYR A 135 -4.72 8.36 -16.24
N TYR A 136 -4.48 7.27 -16.98
CA TYR A 136 -3.37 7.12 -17.90
C TYR A 136 -3.85 6.97 -19.36
N THR A 137 -3.15 7.58 -20.31
CA THR A 137 -3.24 7.19 -21.73
C THR A 137 -2.60 5.83 -21.96
N GLN A 138 -2.97 5.18 -23.06
CA GLN A 138 -2.33 3.93 -23.48
C GLN A 138 -0.85 4.15 -23.81
N ASP A 139 -0.50 5.31 -24.36
CA ASP A 139 0.90 5.65 -24.66
C ASP A 139 1.75 5.70 -23.38
N THR A 140 1.26 6.38 -22.33
CA THR A 140 1.99 6.44 -21.06
C THR A 140 2.10 5.09 -20.38
N ILE A 141 1.08 4.24 -20.44
CA ILE A 141 1.09 2.99 -19.66
C ILE A 141 1.66 1.79 -20.45
N TRP A 142 1.46 1.70 -21.76
CA TRP A 142 1.86 0.53 -22.57
C TRP A 142 3.03 0.80 -23.51
N HIS A 143 3.18 2.02 -24.02
CA HIS A 143 4.21 2.35 -25.01
C HIS A 143 5.43 3.04 -24.39
N ASN A 144 5.31 3.56 -23.16
CA ASN A 144 6.44 4.07 -22.41
C ASN A 144 7.16 2.91 -21.68
N PRO A 145 8.41 2.55 -22.06
CA PRO A 145 9.16 1.51 -21.38
C PRO A 145 9.41 1.84 -19.89
N ASP A 146 9.59 3.11 -19.55
CA ASP A 146 9.90 3.55 -18.20
C ASP A 146 8.75 3.22 -17.23
N ALA A 147 7.50 3.25 -17.70
CA ALA A 147 6.34 2.98 -16.86
C ALA A 147 6.34 1.55 -16.24
N ARG A 148 7.07 0.60 -16.84
CA ARG A 148 7.23 -0.76 -16.28
C ARG A 148 8.23 -0.81 -15.14
N ASP A 149 9.31 -0.04 -15.24
CA ASP A 149 10.46 -0.14 -14.34
C ASP A 149 10.47 0.92 -13.24
N GLU A 150 9.79 2.04 -13.48
CA GLU A 150 9.62 3.14 -12.53
C GLU A 150 8.19 3.67 -12.49
N VAL A 151 7.88 4.44 -11.45
CA VAL A 151 6.58 5.09 -11.28
C VAL A 151 6.50 6.33 -12.17
N VAL A 152 5.64 6.27 -13.18
CA VAL A 152 5.26 7.40 -14.01
C VAL A 152 3.90 7.93 -13.53
N MET A 153 3.78 9.25 -13.40
CA MET A 153 2.54 9.89 -12.94
C MET A 153 1.46 9.91 -14.03
N PRO A 154 0.16 9.90 -13.65
CA PRO A 154 -0.93 10.02 -14.61
C PRO A 154 -0.85 11.26 -15.51
N ASP A 155 -1.22 11.10 -16.78
CA ASP A 155 -1.21 12.15 -17.79
C ASP A 155 -2.62 12.65 -18.19
N LYS A 156 -3.70 11.92 -17.84
CA LYS A 156 -5.08 12.38 -18.06
C LYS A 156 -5.62 13.23 -16.92
N LYS A 157 -5.38 12.81 -15.68
CA LYS A 157 -5.84 13.52 -14.46
C LYS A 157 -5.02 13.10 -13.24
N PRO A 158 -4.84 13.98 -12.24
CA PRO A 158 -4.04 13.67 -11.06
C PRO A 158 -4.66 12.54 -10.22
N LEU A 159 -3.81 11.81 -9.49
CA LEU A 159 -4.27 10.87 -8.47
C LEU A 159 -5.01 11.61 -7.34
N PRO A 160 -6.05 11.01 -6.73
CA PRO A 160 -6.78 11.65 -5.65
C PRO A 160 -5.89 11.86 -4.42
N SER A 161 -6.10 12.97 -3.71
CA SER A 161 -5.36 13.34 -2.51
C SER A 161 -6.33 13.76 -1.42
N LEU A 162 -5.96 13.54 -0.16
CA LEU A 162 -6.74 13.96 1.01
C LEU A 162 -6.57 15.46 1.31
N LEU A 163 -5.57 16.09 0.70
CA LEU A 163 -5.27 17.51 0.85
C LEU A 163 -6.18 18.35 -0.07
N SER A 164 -7.48 18.42 0.18
CA SER A 164 -8.39 19.26 -0.66
C SER A 164 -9.71 19.72 -0.04
N GLN A 165 -9.97 19.61 1.28
CA GLN A 165 -11.24 20.13 1.85
C GLN A 165 -11.15 21.47 2.59
N GLU A 166 -9.99 22.13 2.69
CA GLU A 166 -9.84 23.37 3.51
C GLU A 166 -9.49 24.66 2.75
N VAL A 167 -9.24 24.66 1.43
CA VAL A 167 -8.71 25.87 0.74
C VAL A 167 -9.56 26.31 -0.47
N GLN A 168 -10.86 26.01 -0.47
CA GLN A 168 -11.74 26.39 -1.58
C GLN A 168 -12.95 27.24 -1.19
N GLU A 169 -12.89 28.00 -0.09
CA GLU A 169 -13.89 29.03 0.20
C GLU A 169 -13.25 30.21 0.97
N GLN A 170 -12.54 31.07 0.25
CA GLN A 170 -12.45 32.49 0.63
C GLN A 170 -12.73 33.32 -0.63
N PRO A 171 -13.92 33.94 -0.75
CA PRO A 171 -14.12 35.00 -1.73
C PRO A 171 -13.14 36.13 -1.42
N ARG A 172 -12.38 36.58 -2.43
CA ARG A 172 -11.68 37.86 -2.32
C ARG A 172 -12.75 38.93 -2.13
N ALA A 173 -12.79 39.51 -0.93
CA ALA A 173 -13.53 40.74 -0.70
C ALA A 173 -12.91 41.85 -1.56
N PHE A 174 -13.78 42.62 -2.20
CA PHE A 174 -13.46 43.78 -3.04
C PHE A 174 -12.85 44.92 -2.23
#